data_AF-A0A0H4LT28-F1
#
_entry.id   AF-A0A0H4LT28-F1
#
_cell.length_a   1.000
_cell.length_b   1.000
_cell.length_c   1.000
_cell.angle_alpha   90.00
_cell.angle_beta   90.00
_cell.angle_gamma   90.00
#
_symmetry.space_group_name_H-M   'P 1'
#
loop_
_entity.id
_entity.type
_entity.pdbx_description
1 polymer ?
#
loop_
_entity_poly.entity_id
_entity_poly.type
_entity_poly.pdbx_seq_one_letter_code
_entity_poly.pdbx_strand_id
1 'polypeptide(L)'
;YRDGELAVDLTIAAPAGELDALTAEVSLWQGDKQVASIRQRPGSPVIDERGNYAERASLTLAVERPALWSAETPHCYRAVVSLWQGDRLIEAEAWDIGFRRVEISNGLLLLNGKPLLIRGVNRHEHHHQRGQVVTEEDMLQDILLMKQNNFNAVRCSHYPNVSRWYELCNRYGLY
;
A
#
# COMPACT_ATOMS: atom_id res chain seq x y z
N TYR A 1 -16.09 8.50 7.38
CA TYR A 1 -15.86 7.37 6.46
C TYR A 1 -16.30 6.11 7.18
N ARG A 2 -17.38 5.46 6.71
CA ARG A 2 -17.87 4.20 7.32
C ARG A 2 -17.25 3.00 6.63
N ASP A 3 -17.34 2.96 5.29
CA ASP A 3 -16.86 1.85 4.47
C ASP A 3 -15.64 2.30 3.65
N GLY A 4 -14.89 1.33 3.15
CA GLY A 4 -13.71 1.55 2.32
C GLY A 4 -13.74 0.69 1.06
N GLU A 5 -12.87 1.03 0.13
CA GLU A 5 -12.71 0.32 -1.13
C GLU A 5 -11.21 0.12 -1.37
N LEU A 6 -10.82 -1.09 -1.73
CA LEU A 6 -9.48 -1.39 -2.24
C LEU A 6 -9.58 -1.61 -3.74
N ALA A 7 -9.09 -0.64 -4.51
CA ALA A 7 -8.91 -0.76 -5.95
C ALA A 7 -7.47 -1.20 -6.24
N VAL A 8 -7.32 -2.23 -7.07
CA VAL A 8 -6.03 -2.74 -7.53
C VAL A 8 -6.02 -2.73 -9.05
N ASP A 9 -5.16 -1.89 -9.60
CA ASP A 9 -4.86 -1.85 -11.02
C ASP A 9 -3.57 -2.63 -11.28
N LEU A 10 -3.64 -3.61 -12.17
CA LEU A 10 -2.50 -4.46 -12.53
C LEU A 10 -2.32 -4.56 -14.03
N THR A 11 -1.09 -4.86 -14.44
CA THR A 11 -0.69 -5.15 -15.81
C THR A 11 0.04 -6.48 -15.83
N ILE A 12 -0.38 -7.39 -16.69
CA ILE A 12 0.19 -8.73 -16.82
C ILE A 12 1.15 -8.76 -18.00
N ALA A 13 2.41 -9.08 -17.74
CA ALA A 13 3.40 -9.29 -18.78
C ALA A 13 3.32 -10.73 -19.30
N ALA A 14 2.47 -10.97 -20.30
CA ALA A 14 2.32 -12.27 -20.96
C ALA A 14 2.11 -12.13 -22.48
N PRO A 15 2.43 -13.16 -23.29
CA PRO A 15 2.08 -13.19 -24.69
C PRO A 15 0.56 -13.09 -24.89
N ALA A 16 0.11 -12.38 -25.93
CA ALA A 16 -1.32 -12.11 -26.15
C ALA A 16 -2.18 -13.38 -26.23
N GLY A 17 -1.64 -14.47 -26.79
CA GLY A 17 -2.35 -15.76 -26.90
C GLY A 17 -2.52 -16.52 -25.58
N GLU A 18 -1.84 -16.10 -24.51
CA GLU A 18 -1.93 -16.74 -23.19
C GLU A 18 -2.89 -16.00 -22.24
N LEU A 19 -3.16 -14.71 -22.48
CA LEU A 19 -3.96 -13.86 -21.60
C LEU A 19 -5.37 -14.41 -21.34
N ASP A 20 -6.00 -15.04 -22.34
CA ASP A 20 -7.35 -15.61 -22.22
C ASP A 20 -7.43 -16.80 -21.23
N ALA A 21 -6.30 -17.46 -20.99
CA ALA A 21 -6.19 -18.56 -20.03
C ALA A 21 -5.87 -18.09 -18.61
N LEU A 22 -5.57 -16.79 -18.43
CA LEU A 22 -5.15 -16.21 -17.16
C LEU A 22 -6.32 -15.59 -16.39
N THR A 23 -6.20 -15.62 -15.07
CA THR A 23 -7.06 -14.86 -14.16
C THR A 23 -6.21 -14.25 -13.06
N ALA A 24 -6.52 -13.00 -12.72
CA ALA A 24 -5.93 -12.33 -11.56
C ALA A 24 -6.91 -12.43 -10.38
N GLU A 25 -6.37 -12.71 -9.20
CA GLU A 25 -7.08 -12.68 -7.93
C GLU A 25 -6.47 -11.61 -7.03
N VAL A 26 -7.31 -10.83 -6.37
CA VAL A 26 -6.92 -9.97 -5.25
C VAL A 26 -7.64 -10.49 -4.02
N SER A 27 -6.86 -10.88 -3.01
CA SER A 27 -7.38 -11.26 -1.70
C SER A 27 -6.84 -10.32 -0.62
N LEU A 28 -7.71 -9.92 0.31
CA LEU A 28 -7.37 -9.02 1.40
C LEU A 28 -7.50 -9.73 2.73
N TRP A 29 -6.47 -9.62 3.57
CA TRP A 29 -6.35 -10.38 4.81
C TRP A 29 -6.12 -9.47 6.01
N GLN A 30 -6.65 -9.88 7.16
CA GLN A 30 -6.37 -9.28 8.46
C GLN A 30 -5.90 -10.39 9.40
N GLY A 31 -4.57 -10.48 9.60
CA GLY A 31 -3.97 -11.68 10.18
C GLY A 31 -4.28 -12.89 9.30
N ASP A 32 -4.79 -13.97 9.89
CA ASP A 32 -5.13 -15.21 9.19
C ASP A 32 -6.55 -15.21 8.59
N LYS A 33 -7.31 -14.11 8.76
CA LYS A 33 -8.69 -14.02 8.26
C LYS A 33 -8.72 -13.34 6.90
N GLN A 34 -9.22 -14.04 5.89
CA GLN A 34 -9.59 -13.44 4.61
C GLN A 34 -10.82 -12.55 4.79
N VAL A 35 -10.69 -11.27 4.45
CA VAL A 35 -11.70 -10.23 4.59
C VAL A 35 -12.52 -10.09 3.32
N ALA A 36 -11.85 -10.15 2.17
CA ALA A 36 -12.49 -10.09 0.86
C ALA A 36 -11.61 -10.77 -0.19
N SER A 37 -12.22 -11.26 -1.27
CA SER A 37 -11.51 -11.74 -2.46
C SER A 37 -12.30 -11.46 -3.72
N ILE A 38 -11.60 -11.22 -4.80
CA ILE A 38 -12.17 -11.12 -6.14
C ILE A 38 -11.19 -11.75 -7.13
N ARG A 39 -11.71 -12.57 -8.03
CA ARG A 39 -10.94 -13.20 -9.09
C ARG A 39 -11.63 -12.96 -10.42
N GLN A 40 -10.91 -12.45 -11.39
CA GLN A 40 -11.44 -12.16 -12.72
C GLN A 40 -10.39 -12.36 -13.81
N ARG A 41 -10.86 -12.45 -15.05
CA ARG A 41 -9.98 -12.40 -16.22
C ARG A 41 -9.44 -10.99 -16.42
N PRO A 42 -8.21 -10.82 -16.90
CA PRO A 42 -7.72 -9.52 -17.32
C PRO A 42 -8.51 -9.01 -18.54
N GLY A 43 -8.51 -7.70 -18.69
CA GLY A 43 -9.27 -6.95 -19.68
C GLY A 43 -9.75 -5.64 -19.07
N SER A 44 -9.26 -4.51 -19.58
CA SER A 44 -9.83 -3.21 -19.25
C SER A 44 -11.20 -3.02 -19.90
N PRO A 45 -12.00 -2.04 -19.47
CA PRO A 45 -13.07 -1.49 -20.30
C PRO A 45 -12.52 -0.98 -21.63
N VAL A 46 -13.40 -0.84 -22.63
CA VAL A 46 -13.06 -0.12 -23.87
C VAL A 46 -12.81 1.34 -23.53
N ILE A 47 -11.65 1.85 -23.92
CA ILE A 47 -11.21 3.22 -23.59
C ILE A 47 -11.49 4.17 -24.74
N ASP A 48 -11.25 3.72 -25.97
CA ASP A 48 -11.41 4.50 -27.20
C ASP A 48 -11.68 3.56 -28.41
N GLU A 49 -11.60 4.08 -29.63
CA GLU A 49 -11.84 3.34 -30.87
C GLU A 49 -10.85 2.19 -31.11
N ARG A 50 -9.73 2.14 -30.38
CA ARG A 50 -8.74 1.05 -30.43
C ARG A 50 -9.10 -0.12 -29.51
N GLY A 51 -10.16 0.01 -28.71
CA GLY A 51 -10.69 -1.07 -27.89
C GLY A 51 -10.18 -1.01 -26.45
N ASN A 52 -9.90 -2.19 -25.88
CA ASN A 52 -9.44 -2.37 -24.51
C ASN A 52 -7.99 -2.86 -24.45
N TYR A 53 -7.39 -2.76 -23.27
CA TYR A 53 -6.13 -3.42 -22.94
C TYR A 53 -6.43 -4.80 -22.34
N ALA A 54 -6.14 -5.86 -23.09
CA ALA A 54 -6.39 -7.25 -22.66
C ALA A 54 -5.49 -7.67 -21.48
N GLU A 55 -4.33 -7.03 -21.34
CA GLU A 55 -3.31 -7.34 -20.34
C GLU A 55 -3.51 -6.59 -19.02
N ARG A 56 -4.48 -5.68 -18.93
CA ARG A 56 -4.74 -4.86 -17.74
C ARG A 56 -5.99 -5.34 -17.02
N ALA A 57 -5.99 -5.25 -15.69
CA ALA A 57 -7.19 -5.50 -14.90
C ALA A 57 -7.33 -4.45 -13.80
N SER A 58 -8.57 -4.03 -13.53
CA SER A 58 -8.91 -3.24 -12.35
C SER A 58 -9.87 -4.07 -11.50
N LEU A 59 -9.43 -4.42 -10.30
CA LEU A 59 -10.19 -5.24 -9.35
C LEU A 59 -10.52 -4.39 -8.13
N THR A 60 -11.79 -4.39 -7.76
CA THR A 60 -12.29 -3.56 -6.66
C THR A 60 -12.92 -4.43 -5.58
N LEU A 61 -12.43 -4.28 -4.35
CA LEU A 61 -12.94 -4.95 -3.15
C LEU A 61 -13.62 -3.93 -2.25
N ALA A 62 -14.92 -4.09 -2.02
CA ALA A 62 -15.63 -3.36 -0.97
C ALA A 62 -15.26 -3.92 0.40
N VAL A 63 -14.92 -3.04 1.35
CA VAL A 63 -14.59 -3.40 2.73
C VAL A 63 -15.50 -2.62 3.66
N GLU A 64 -16.42 -3.32 4.31
CA GLU A 64 -17.30 -2.71 5.31
C GLU A 64 -16.50 -2.37 6.58
N ARG A 65 -16.60 -1.14 7.06
CA ARG A 65 -15.98 -0.70 8.33
C ARG A 65 -14.52 -1.14 8.51
N PRO A 66 -13.61 -0.77 7.59
CA PRO A 66 -12.20 -1.15 7.70
C PRO A 66 -11.58 -0.53 8.96
N ALA A 67 -10.64 -1.26 9.58
CA ALA A 67 -9.79 -0.70 10.61
C ALA A 67 -8.89 0.36 9.96
N LEU A 68 -9.08 1.63 10.35
CA LEU A 68 -8.39 2.74 9.71
C LEU A 68 -6.94 2.85 10.18
N TRP A 69 -6.05 3.10 9.23
CA TRP A 69 -4.65 3.39 9.50
C TRP A 69 -4.48 4.85 9.92
N SER A 70 -3.65 5.07 10.94
CA SER A 70 -3.07 6.36 11.29
C SER A 70 -1.69 6.17 11.95
N ALA A 71 -0.95 7.25 12.19
CA ALA A 71 0.31 7.15 12.94
C ALA A 71 0.08 6.70 14.39
N GLU A 72 -1.11 6.92 14.94
CA GLU A 72 -1.50 6.52 16.30
C GLU A 72 -1.96 5.05 16.35
N THR A 73 -2.70 4.60 15.33
CA THR A 73 -3.19 3.22 15.20
C THR A 73 -2.89 2.68 13.80
N PRO A 74 -1.70 2.09 13.58
CA PRO A 74 -1.22 1.69 12.25
C PRO A 74 -1.84 0.35 11.77
N HIS A 75 -3.18 0.29 11.68
CA HIS A 75 -3.89 -0.89 11.19
C HIS A 75 -3.54 -1.19 9.74
N CYS A 76 -2.88 -2.33 9.51
CA CYS A 76 -2.51 -2.81 8.19
C CYS A 76 -3.26 -4.11 7.87
N TYR A 77 -3.70 -4.21 6.62
CA TYR A 77 -4.18 -5.43 5.98
C TYR A 77 -3.08 -5.97 5.06
N ARG A 78 -3.13 -7.26 4.72
CA ARG A 78 -2.27 -7.84 3.69
C ARG A 78 -3.10 -8.02 2.42
N ALA A 79 -2.77 -7.29 1.36
CA ALA A 79 -3.32 -7.54 0.03
C ALA A 79 -2.40 -8.50 -0.72
N VAL A 80 -2.95 -9.60 -1.22
CA VAL A 80 -2.23 -10.59 -2.04
C VAL A 80 -2.84 -10.56 -3.42
N VAL A 81 -2.01 -10.28 -4.42
CA VAL A 81 -2.38 -10.32 -5.84
C VAL A 81 -1.77 -11.58 -6.42
N SER A 82 -2.59 -12.44 -7.00
CA SER A 82 -2.18 -13.76 -7.50
C SER A 82 -2.60 -13.94 -8.96
N LEU A 83 -1.68 -14.47 -9.76
CA LEU A 83 -1.90 -14.81 -11.16
C LEU A 83 -2.09 -16.32 -11.28
N TRP A 84 -3.16 -16.73 -11.95
CA TRP A 84 -3.55 -18.13 -12.08
C TRP A 84 -3.79 -18.52 -13.54
N GLN A 85 -3.49 -19.78 -13.88
CA GLN A 85 -3.94 -20.45 -15.11
C GLN A 85 -4.73 -21.70 -14.71
N GLY A 86 -6.06 -21.68 -14.90
CA GLY A 86 -6.94 -22.68 -14.29
C GLY A 86 -6.75 -22.69 -12.76
N ASP A 87 -6.46 -23.85 -12.17
CA ASP A 87 -6.20 -23.98 -10.72
C ASP A 87 -4.72 -23.89 -10.36
N ARG A 88 -3.84 -23.66 -11.34
CA ARG A 88 -2.41 -23.52 -11.11
C ARG A 88 -2.06 -22.08 -10.76
N LEU A 89 -1.51 -21.87 -9.57
CA LEU A 89 -0.87 -20.60 -9.20
C LEU A 89 0.42 -20.43 -10.01
N ILE A 90 0.54 -19.30 -10.71
CA ILE A 90 1.74 -18.94 -11.47
C ILE A 90 2.66 -18.08 -10.59
N GLU A 91 2.10 -17.01 -10.03
CA GLU A 91 2.85 -16.00 -9.28
C GLU A 91 1.93 -15.34 -8.24
N ALA A 92 2.52 -14.86 -7.15
CA ALA A 92 1.83 -14.00 -6.21
C ALA A 92 2.76 -12.92 -5.67
N GLU A 93 2.24 -11.70 -5.58
CA GLU A 93 2.86 -10.58 -4.89
C GLU A 93 1.95 -10.05 -3.79
N ALA A 94 2.51 -9.40 -2.78
CA ALA A 94 1.72 -8.94 -1.66
C ALA A 94 2.27 -7.72 -0.94
N TRP A 95 1.34 -6.88 -0.47
CA TRP A 95 1.62 -5.58 0.14
C TRP A 95 0.85 -5.39 1.44
N ASP A 96 1.43 -4.63 2.36
CA ASP A 96 0.76 -4.16 3.57
C ASP A 96 -0.02 -2.87 3.22
N ILE A 97 -1.34 -2.88 3.41
CA ILE A 97 -2.25 -1.79 3.02
C ILE A 97 -2.92 -1.19 4.26
N GLY A 98 -2.88 0.14 4.37
CA GLY A 98 -3.58 0.90 5.42
C GLY A 98 -4.77 1.68 4.86
N PHE A 99 -5.98 1.45 5.38
CA PHE A 99 -7.15 2.23 5.00
C PHE A 99 -7.10 3.61 5.65
N ARG A 100 -6.86 4.65 4.85
CA ARG A 100 -6.87 6.03 5.32
C ARG A 100 -7.39 6.97 4.24
N ARG A 101 -7.89 8.12 4.66
CA ARG A 101 -8.22 9.23 3.77
C ARG A 101 -7.45 10.46 4.18
N VAL A 102 -6.68 11.01 3.24
CA VAL A 102 -5.99 12.29 3.38
C VAL A 102 -6.70 13.29 2.48
N GLU A 103 -7.04 14.46 3.02
CA GLU A 103 -7.72 15.49 2.25
C GLU A 103 -7.36 16.88 2.77
N ILE A 104 -7.45 17.88 1.90
CA ILE A 104 -7.42 19.30 2.28
C ILE A 104 -8.86 19.81 2.16
N SER A 105 -9.42 20.28 3.26
CA SER A 105 -10.77 20.83 3.28
C SER A 105 -10.82 22.06 4.19
N ASN A 106 -11.43 23.14 3.70
CA ASN A 106 -11.50 24.42 4.40
C ASN A 106 -10.15 24.91 4.93
N GLY A 107 -9.08 24.72 4.15
CA GLY A 107 -7.71 25.12 4.52
C GLY A 107 -7.00 24.22 5.53
N LEU A 108 -7.61 23.10 5.94
CA LEU A 108 -7.03 22.16 6.91
C LEU A 108 -6.62 20.86 6.23
N LEU A 109 -5.44 20.35 6.57
CA LEU A 109 -5.04 18.98 6.26
C LEU A 109 -5.75 18.03 7.23
N LEU A 110 -6.55 17.12 6.69
CA LEU A 110 -7.31 16.14 7.45
C LEU A 110 -6.78 14.72 7.18
N LEU A 111 -6.72 13.92 8.24
CA LEU A 111 -6.61 12.47 8.15
C LEU A 111 -7.88 11.85 8.74
N ASN A 112 -8.54 10.99 7.96
CA ASN A 112 -9.76 10.29 8.36
C ASN A 112 -10.85 11.27 8.87
N GLY A 113 -10.90 12.48 8.28
CA GLY A 113 -11.85 13.55 8.62
C GLY A 113 -11.47 14.39 9.84
N LYS A 114 -10.29 14.19 10.44
CA LYS A 114 -9.81 14.96 11.60
C LYS A 114 -8.60 15.84 11.21
N PRO A 115 -8.55 17.11 11.65
CA PRO A 115 -7.39 17.96 11.40
C PRO A 115 -6.12 17.38 11.98
N LEU A 116 -5.05 17.39 11.18
CA LEU A 116 -3.78 16.80 11.54
C LEU A 116 -2.79 17.87 12.02
N LEU A 117 -2.23 17.66 13.22
CA LEU A 117 -1.06 18.41 13.68
C LEU A 117 0.20 17.60 13.37
N ILE A 118 0.99 18.08 12.42
CA ILE A 118 2.26 17.44 12.06
C ILE A 118 3.33 17.82 13.09
N ARG A 119 3.83 16.80 13.79
CA ARG A 119 5.04 16.84 14.62
C ARG A 119 6.11 16.09 13.83
N GLY A 120 6.70 16.80 12.86
CA GLY A 120 7.56 16.23 11.84
C GLY A 120 9.04 16.55 12.02
N VAL A 121 9.90 15.68 11.49
CA VAL A 121 11.36 15.88 11.41
C VAL A 121 11.87 15.58 10.01
N ASN A 122 12.98 16.21 9.61
CA ASN A 122 13.71 15.82 8.40
C ASN A 122 14.72 14.72 8.74
N ARG A 123 14.78 13.68 7.92
CA ARG A 123 15.74 12.58 8.07
C ARG A 123 16.54 12.39 6.78
N HIS A 124 17.85 12.21 6.93
CA HIS A 124 18.74 11.70 5.88
C HIS A 124 19.10 10.24 6.19
N GLU A 125 19.33 9.44 5.16
CA GLU A 125 19.93 8.11 5.34
C GLU A 125 21.42 8.28 5.62
N HIS A 126 21.78 8.16 6.90
CA HIS A 126 23.16 8.29 7.34
C HIS A 126 23.42 7.46 8.59
N HIS A 127 24.49 6.67 8.55
CA HIS A 127 25.09 6.01 9.69
C HIS A 127 26.55 6.46 9.81
N HIS A 128 26.95 6.88 11.02
CA HIS A 128 28.25 7.49 11.29
C HIS A 128 29.48 6.69 10.79
N GLN A 129 29.41 5.35 10.78
CA GLN A 129 30.50 4.49 10.30
C GLN A 129 30.34 4.01 8.85
N ARG A 130 29.11 3.96 8.32
CA ARG A 130 28.79 3.33 7.02
C ARG A 130 28.40 4.34 5.95
N GLY A 131 28.39 5.63 6.27
CA GLY A 131 27.92 6.67 5.37
C GLY A 131 26.42 6.49 5.12
N GLN A 132 26.02 6.47 3.86
CA GLN A 132 24.60 6.41 3.46
C GLN A 132 24.01 4.99 3.45
N VAL A 133 24.80 3.97 3.83
CA VAL A 133 24.32 2.60 3.96
C VAL A 133 23.71 2.42 5.35
N VAL A 134 22.38 2.50 5.41
CA VAL A 134 21.57 2.25 6.62
C VAL A 134 20.98 0.84 6.60
N THR A 135 20.91 0.22 7.77
CA THR A 135 20.30 -1.10 7.98
C THR A 135 18.87 -0.98 8.50
N GLU A 136 18.14 -2.09 8.50
CA GLU A 136 16.81 -2.15 9.10
C GLU A 136 16.85 -1.78 10.59
N GLU A 137 17.87 -2.24 11.31
CA GLU A 137 18.06 -1.93 12.73
C GLU A 137 18.27 -0.43 12.96
N ASP A 138 19.05 0.25 12.10
CA ASP A 138 19.21 1.72 12.18
C ASP A 138 17.88 2.43 11.95
N MET A 139 17.12 1.99 10.94
CA MET A 139 15.81 2.56 10.62
C MET A 139 14.81 2.37 11.76
N LEU A 140 14.76 1.18 12.35
CA LEU A 140 13.93 0.87 13.50
C LEU A 140 14.31 1.73 14.70
N GLN A 141 15.62 1.90 14.96
CA GLN A 141 16.10 2.75 16.03
C GLN A 141 15.64 4.20 15.84
N ASP A 142 15.76 4.75 14.63
CA ASP A 142 15.29 6.09 14.29
C ASP A 142 13.77 6.23 14.51
N ILE A 143 12.98 5.26 14.04
CA ILE A 143 11.53 5.23 14.18
C ILE A 143 11.13 5.21 15.66
N LEU A 144 11.70 4.30 16.45
CA LEU A 144 11.39 4.17 17.87
C LEU A 144 11.74 5.45 18.63
N LEU A 145 12.90 6.04 18.34
CA LEU A 145 13.34 7.29 18.97
C LEU A 145 12.38 8.44 18.62
N MET A 146 11.96 8.57 17.37
CA MET A 146 10.95 9.55 16.95
C MET A 146 9.62 9.36 17.69
N LYS A 147 9.11 8.12 17.73
CA LYS A 147 7.83 7.79 18.38
C LYS A 147 7.86 8.02 19.88
N GLN A 148 8.95 7.66 20.57
CA GLN A 148 9.16 7.93 21.99
C GLN A 148 9.20 9.42 22.31
N ASN A 149 9.60 10.25 21.34
CA ASN A 149 9.67 11.71 21.47
C ASN A 149 8.49 12.43 20.81
N ASN A 150 7.34 11.75 20.65
CA ASN A 150 6.07 12.31 20.20
C ASN A 150 6.05 12.85 18.75
N PHE A 151 7.02 12.45 17.91
CA PHE A 151 6.95 12.70 16.47
C PHE A 151 5.93 11.75 15.83
N ASN A 152 5.22 12.26 14.83
CA ASN A 152 4.24 11.49 14.06
C ASN A 152 4.50 11.52 12.55
N ALA A 153 5.50 12.27 12.08
CA ALA A 153 5.81 12.38 10.66
C ALA A 153 7.31 12.49 10.39
N VAL A 154 7.72 12.07 9.20
CA VAL A 154 9.11 12.19 8.75
C VAL A 154 9.19 12.57 7.28
N ARG A 155 10.00 13.59 6.98
CA ARG A 155 10.29 13.98 5.60
C ARG A 155 11.59 13.32 5.13
N CYS A 156 11.48 12.46 4.11
CA CYS A 156 12.61 11.88 3.39
C CYS A 156 13.38 12.99 2.65
N SER A 157 14.46 13.49 3.26
CA SER A 157 15.23 14.61 2.73
C SER A 157 16.42 14.10 1.93
N HIS A 158 16.64 14.45 0.66
CA HIS A 158 15.72 15.04 -0.34
C HIS A 158 15.60 14.09 -1.54
N TYR A 159 15.55 12.80 -1.24
CA TYR A 159 15.55 11.69 -2.19
C TYR A 159 14.63 10.58 -1.68
N PRO A 160 14.16 9.68 -2.56
CA PRO A 160 13.50 8.46 -2.14
C PRO A 160 14.43 7.65 -1.22
N ASN A 161 13.97 7.34 -0.01
CA ASN A 161 14.67 6.41 0.88
C ASN A 161 14.46 4.95 0.41
N VAL A 162 15.18 4.00 1.01
CA VAL A 162 15.03 2.57 0.70
C VAL A 162 13.59 2.09 0.94
N SER A 163 13.07 1.20 0.10
CA SER A 163 11.67 0.72 0.18
C SER A 163 11.28 0.20 1.57
N ARG A 164 12.23 -0.45 2.26
CA ARG A 164 12.05 -0.97 3.62
C ARG A 164 11.68 0.12 4.63
N TRP A 165 12.14 1.36 4.44
CA TRP A 165 11.77 2.49 5.30
C TRP A 165 10.24 2.70 5.34
N TYR A 166 9.58 2.68 4.18
CA TYR A 166 8.14 2.91 4.08
C TYR A 166 7.34 1.76 4.67
N GLU A 167 7.80 0.52 4.49
CA GLU A 167 7.19 -0.66 5.12
C GLU A 167 7.22 -0.57 6.65
N LEU A 168 8.35 -0.10 7.21
CA LEU A 168 8.46 0.14 8.64
C LEU A 168 7.57 1.30 9.08
N CYS A 169 7.53 2.41 8.36
CA CYS A 169 6.63 3.54 8.66
C CYS A 169 5.14 3.11 8.65
N ASN A 170 4.75 2.22 7.73
CA ASN A 170 3.40 1.65 7.71
C ASN A 170 3.11 0.86 9.00
N ARG A 171 4.06 0.04 9.46
CA ARG A 171 3.87 -0.84 10.64
C ARG A 171 3.95 -0.09 11.97
N TYR A 172 4.84 0.89 12.09
CA TYR A 172 5.08 1.63 13.34
C TYR A 172 4.29 2.95 13.42
N GLY A 173 3.68 3.38 12.32
CA GLY A 173 2.84 4.56 12.26
C GLY A 173 3.62 5.87 12.24
N LEU A 174 4.10 6.27 11.06
CA LEU A 174 4.63 7.59 10.77
C LEU A 174 4.05 8.11 9.45
N TYR A 175 3.67 9.39 9.41
CA TYR A 175 3.23 10.10 8.21
C TYR A 175 4.40 10.51 7.31
#